data_AF-A0A6C0LJA1-F1
#
_entry.id   AF-A0A6C0LJA1-F1
#
_cell.length_a   1.000
_cell.length_b   1.000
_cell.length_c   1.000
_cell.angle_alpha   90.00
_cell.angle_beta   90.00
_cell.angle_gamma   90.00
#
_symmetry.space_group_name_H-M   'P 1'
#
loop_
_entity.id
_entity.type
_entity.pdbx_description
1 polymer ?
#
loop_
_entity_poly.entity_id
_entity_poly.type
_entity_poly.pdbx_seq_one_letter_code
_entity_poly.pdbx_strand_id
1 'polypeptide(L)' 'MDTLIKQAPANMTIEEIEIIYNKNNKDQVKTLLELWDVQEKAEAIISEETQKWNDIRDTCDLYDIEMQKIISKKK' A
#
# COMPACT_ATOMS: atom_id res chain seq x y z
N MET A 1 -18.47 19.98 4.49
CA MET A 1 -17.13 20.24 3.92
C MET A 1 -16.11 20.49 5.01
N ASP A 2 -16.28 21.46 5.91
CA ASP A 2 -15.35 21.67 7.03
C ASP A 2 -15.06 20.43 7.88
N THR A 3 -16.08 19.61 8.15
CA THR A 3 -15.94 18.36 8.90
C THR A 3 -15.17 17.29 8.12
N LEU A 4 -15.33 17.26 6.80
CA LEU A 4 -14.64 16.33 5.91
C LEU A 4 -13.17 16.73 5.76
N ILE A 5 -12.87 18.01 5.58
CA ILE A 5 -11.51 18.52 5.43
C ILE A 5 -10.69 18.28 6.71
N LYS A 6 -11.30 18.40 7.89
CA LYS A 6 -10.63 18.13 9.17
C LYS A 6 -10.35 16.64 9.43
N GLN A 7 -11.12 15.75 8.81
CA GLN A 7 -11.03 14.30 8.99
C GLN A 7 -10.44 13.58 7.78
N ALA A 8 -10.14 14.32 6.71
CA ALA A 8 -9.55 13.80 5.51
C ALA A 8 -8.06 13.51 5.72
N PRO A 9 -7.52 12.49 5.04
CA PRO A 9 -6.11 12.16 5.09
C PRO A 9 -5.23 13.32 4.57
N ALA A 10 -4.05 13.49 5.17
CA ALA A 10 -3.16 14.63 4.93
C ALA A 10 -2.58 14.74 3.50
N ASN A 11 -2.68 13.68 2.70
CA ASN A 11 -2.15 13.63 1.33
C ASN A 11 -3.18 13.97 0.24
N MET A 12 -4.34 14.52 0.60
CA MET A 12 -5.39 14.81 -0.37
C MET A 12 -5.68 16.31 -0.49
N THR A 13 -5.90 16.75 -1.72
CA THR A 13 -6.32 18.11 -2.03
C THR A 13 -7.81 18.30 -1.78
N ILE A 14 -8.23 19.54 -1.51
CA ILE A 14 -9.65 19.87 -1.27
C ILE A 14 -10.51 19.51 -2.49
N GLU A 15 -9.95 19.61 -3.70
CA GLU A 15 -10.60 19.30 -4.96
C GLU A 15 -10.94 17.81 -5.09
N GLU A 16 -10.03 16.92 -4.69
CA GLU A 16 -10.25 15.47 -4.69
C GLU A 16 -11.34 15.06 -3.68
N ILE A 17 -11.35 15.70 -2.51
CA ILE A 17 -12.39 15.51 -1.49
C ILE A 17 -13.76 15.93 -2.04
N GLU A 18 -13.84 17.04 -2.77
CA GLU A 18 -15.08 17.52 -3.39
C GLU A 18 -15.60 16.58 -4.48
N ILE A 19 -14.71 16.02 -5.30
CA ILE A 19 -15.08 15.04 -6.33
C ILE A 19 -15.71 13.80 -5.68
N ILE A 20 -15.09 13.27 -4.63
CA ILE A 20 -15.59 12.08 -3.91
C ILE A 20 -16.89 12.42 -3.17
N TYR A 21 -16.99 13.61 -2.59
CA TYR A 21 -18.20 14.06 -1.91
C TYR A 21 -19.41 14.19 -2.85
N ASN A 22 -19.20 14.72 -4.06
CA ASN A 22 -20.25 14.81 -5.06
C ASN A 22 -20.62 13.44 -5.64
N LYS A 23 -19.64 12.56 -5.85
CA LYS A 23 -19.86 11.18 -6.29
C LYS A 23 -20.70 10.37 -5.29
N ASN A 24 -20.51 10.61 -3.99
CA ASN A 24 -21.22 9.94 -2.91
C ASN A 24 -22.57 10.59 -2.53
N ASN A 25 -23.16 11.40 -3.41
CA ASN A 25 -24.44 12.08 -3.16
C ASN A 25 -24.44 12.92 -1.87
N LYS A 26 -23.31 13.56 -1.53
CA LYS A 26 -23.13 14.39 -0.32
C LYS A 26 -23.24 13.63 1.00
N ASP A 27 -23.13 12.30 0.97
CA ASP A 27 -23.07 11.48 2.18
C ASP A 27 -21.67 11.57 2.81
N GLN A 28 -21.60 12.18 4.00
CA GLN A 28 -20.34 12.43 4.69
C GLN A 28 -19.62 11.15 5.12
N VAL A 29 -20.36 10.14 5.57
CA VAL A 29 -19.77 8.91 6.11
C VAL A 29 -19.20 8.08 4.98
N LYS A 30 -19.95 7.92 3.87
CA LYS A 30 -19.46 7.22 2.68
C LYS A 30 -18.25 7.90 2.06
N THR A 31 -18.27 9.23 2.03
CA THR A 31 -17.14 10.03 1.55
C THR A 31 -15.90 9.77 2.39
N LEU A 32 -16.00 9.81 3.72
CA LEU A 32 -14.86 9.49 4.60
C LEU A 32 -14.38 8.05 4.41
N LEU A 33 -15.30 7.10 4.26
CA LEU A 33 -14.92 5.70 4.04
C LEU A 33 -14.11 5.53 2.74
N GLU A 34 -14.58 6.13 1.63
CA GLU A 34 -13.89 6.09 0.34
C GLU A 34 -12.57 6.89 0.37
N LEU A 35 -12.51 8.02 1.09
CA LEU A 35 -11.30 8.81 1.27
C LEU A 35 -10.17 8.00 1.94
N TRP A 36 -10.51 7.21 2.96
CA TRP A 36 -9.56 6.39 3.70
C TRP A 36 -9.24 5.07 2.97
N ASP A 37 -10.18 4.52 2.19
CA ASP A 37 -9.95 3.36 1.31
C ASP A 37 -8.99 3.69 0.14
N VAL A 38 -9.01 4.92 -0.35
CA VAL A 38 -8.07 5.42 -1.37
C VAL A 38 -6.63 5.45 -0.84
N GLN A 39 -6.43 5.65 0.47
CA GLN A 39 -5.10 5.61 1.09
C GLN A 39 -4.48 4.20 1.10
N GLU A 40 -5.28 3.13 1.17
CA GLU A 40 -4.74 1.76 1.07
C GLU A 40 -4.16 1.45 -0.32
N LYS A 41 -4.55 2.23 -1.35
CA LYS A 41 -4.05 2.08 -2.73
C LYS A 41 -2.91 3.02 -3.08
N ALA A 42 -2.63 4.02 -2.26
CA ALA A 42 -1.48 4.89 -2.42
C ALA A 42 -0.24 4.07 -2.03
N GLU A 43 0.29 3.35 -3.01
CA GLU A 43 1.60 2.71 -3.07
C GLU A 43 2.21 2.45 -1.70
N ALA A 44 2.11 1.20 -1.22
CA ALA A 44 2.87 0.74 -0.08
C ALA A 44 4.31 1.25 -0.22
N ILE A 45 4.64 2.30 0.54
CA ILE A 45 5.99 2.79 0.66
C ILE A 45 6.71 1.62 1.28
N ILE A 46 7.41 0.83 0.45
CA ILE A 46 8.23 -0.27 0.90
C ILE A 46 9.24 0.41 1.81
N SER A 47 9.01 0.27 3.11
CA SER A 47 9.91 0.79 4.13
C SER A 47 11.31 0.28 3.79
N GLU A 48 12.33 1.09 4.03
CA GLU A 48 13.74 0.67 3.86
C GLU A 48 14.00 -0.65 4.60
N GLU A 49 13.28 -0.90 5.70
CA GLU A 49 13.30 -2.15 6.44
C GLU A 49 12.68 -3.32 5.65
N THR A 50 11.57 -3.10 4.94
CA THR A 50 10.97 -4.10 4.05
C THR A 50 11.88 -4.45 2.88
N GLN A 51 12.60 -3.46 2.32
CA GLN A 51 13.59 -3.72 1.27
C GLN A 51 14.75 -4.58 1.80
N LYS A 52 15.28 -4.28 2.99
CA LYS A 52 16.33 -5.10 3.63
C LYS A 52 15.91 -6.55 3.83
N TRP A 53 14.66 -6.79 4.25
CA TRP A 53 14.14 -8.15 4.41
C TRP A 53 13.95 -8.88 3.08
N ASN A 54 13.58 -8.17 2.02
CA ASN A 54 13.51 -8.74 0.68
C ASN A 54 14.90 -9.15 0.17
N ASP A 55 15.90 -8.29 0.33
CA ASP A 55 17.28 -8.59 -0.08
C ASP A 55 17.85 -9.81 0.68
N ILE A 56 17.55 -9.93 1.98
CA ILE A 56 17.93 -11.10 2.79
C ILE A 56 17.24 -12.37 2.27
N ARG A 57 15.93 -12.31 1.99
CA ARG A 57 15.16 -13.44 1.48
C ARG A 57 15.69 -13.92 0.13
N ASP A 58 15.93 -13.00 -0.79
CA ASP A 58 16.46 -13.30 -2.11
C ASP A 58 17.83 -13.98 -2.02
N THR A 59 18.68 -13.53 -1.10
CA THR A 59 19.99 -14.15 -0.85
C THR A 59 19.85 -15.59 -0.34
N CYS A 60 18.96 -15.83 0.63
CA CYS A 60 18.71 -17.18 1.14
C CYS A 60 18.14 -18.11 0.07
N ASP A 61 17.18 -17.62 -0.73
CA ASP A 61 16.56 -18.39 -1.81
C ASP A 61 17.58 -18.79 -2.88
N LEU A 62 18.52 -17.89 -3.22
CA LEU A 62 19.62 -18.21 -4.13
C LEU A 62 20.50 -19.35 -3.60
N TYR A 63 20.86 -19.31 -2.32
CA TYR A 63 21.64 -20.38 -1.69
C TYR A 63 20.88 -21.71 -1.69
N ASP A 64 19.60 -21.71 -1.34
CA ASP A 64 18.78 -22.92 -1.34
C ASP A 64 18.65 -23.49 -2.76
N ILE A 65 18.45 -22.66 -3.78
CA ILE A 65 18.41 -23.08 -5.18
C ILE A 65 19.73 -23.74 -5.59
N GLU A 66 20.88 -23.16 -5.23
CA GLU A 66 22.19 -23.75 -5.54
C GLU A 66 22.40 -25.09 -4.81
N MET A 67 21.99 -25.18 -3.56
CA MET A 67 22.08 -26.40 -2.77
C MET A 67 21.21 -27.51 -3.37
N GLN A 68 19.98 -27.19 -3.77
CA GLN A 68 19.08 -28.11 -4.47
C GLN A 68 19.67 -28.59 -5.80
N LYS A 69 20.35 -27.72 -6.57
CA LYS A 69 21.06 -28.12 -7.80
C LYS A 69 22.17 -29.13 -7.52
N ILE A 70 22.89 -28.99 -6.41
CA ILE A 70 23.95 -29.94 -6.04
C ILE A 70 23.35 -31.27 -5.58
N ILE A 71 22.31 -31.23 -4.75
CA ILE A 71 21.63 -32.42 -4.23
C ILE A 71 20.99 -33.21 -5.38
N SER A 72 20.28 -32.54 -6.28
CA SER A 72 19.65 -33.17 -7.44
C SER A 72 20.66 -33.76 -8.42
N LYS A 73 21.86 -33.17 -8.55
CA LYS A 73 22.97 -33.75 -9.35
C LYS A 73 23.63 -34.96 -8.72
N LYS A 74 23.54 -35.13 -7.40
CA LYS A 74 24.10 -36.28 -6.65
C LYS A 74 23.15 -37.47 -6.56
N LYS A 75 21.89 -37.30 -6.96
CA LYS A 75 20.88 -38.35 -7.06
C LYS A 75 20.95 -39.04 -8.43
#